data_AF-A0A2B5G664-F1
#
_entry.id   AF-A0A2B5G664-F1
#
_cell.length_a   1.000
_cell.length_b   1.000
_cell.length_c   1.000
_cell.angle_alpha   90.00
_cell.angle_beta   90.00
_cell.angle_gamma   90.00
#
_symmetry.space_group_name_H-M   'P 1'
#
loop_
_entity.id
_entity.type
_entity.pdbx_description
1 polymer ?
#
loop_
_entity_poly.entity_id
_entity_poly.type
_entity_poly.pdbx_seq_one_letter_code
_entity_poly.pdbx_strand_id
1 'polypeptide(L)'
;MGAVSRSHRALKRKYRTIRQEFKKDILEVAKNNRAFAMMILETYVAKQHRKHIGQIWALLGFNHPEAHKDYCDKLMGKHLCGDDNIMRSLYFADKELHDKYRYKIPECYAMGDALGIAYKVLKS
;
A
#
# COMPACT_ATOMS: atom_id res chain seq x y z
N MET A 1 25.57 3.22 0.20
CA MET A 1 24.50 4.20 0.50
C MET A 1 24.29 5.08 -0.72
N GLY A 2 23.25 4.84 -1.53
CA GLY A 2 23.04 5.56 -2.80
C GLY A 2 22.67 7.03 -2.55
N ALA A 3 23.33 7.95 -3.25
CA ALA A 3 23.07 9.37 -3.15
C ALA A 3 21.60 9.67 -3.49
N VAL A 4 20.84 10.12 -2.50
CA VAL A 4 19.44 10.48 -2.69
C VAL A 4 19.37 11.72 -3.56
N SER A 5 18.96 11.54 -4.83
CA SER A 5 18.72 12.57 -5.83
C SER A 5 18.03 13.80 -5.22
N ARG A 6 18.49 15.01 -5.59
CA ARG A 6 17.90 16.30 -5.16
C ARG A 6 16.39 16.36 -5.42
N SER A 7 15.90 15.71 -6.49
CA SER A 7 14.46 15.66 -6.82
C SER A 7 13.64 14.89 -5.78
N HIS A 8 14.18 13.79 -5.22
CA HIS A 8 13.49 13.00 -4.21
C HIS A 8 13.38 13.73 -2.87
N ARG A 9 14.39 14.54 -2.51
CA ARG A 9 14.33 15.44 -1.34
C ARG A 9 13.26 16.53 -1.51
N ALA A 10 13.13 17.11 -2.70
CA ALA A 10 12.11 18.10 -3.01
C ALA A 10 10.69 17.51 -2.90
N LEU A 11 10.46 16.31 -3.45
CA LEU A 11 9.17 15.62 -3.35
C LEU A 11 8.79 15.31 -1.89
N LYS A 12 9.72 14.81 -1.07
CA LYS A 12 9.47 14.57 0.36
C LYS A 12 9.08 15.85 1.10
N ARG A 13 9.70 16.98 0.77
CA ARG A 13 9.35 18.29 1.36
C ARG A 13 7.97 18.75 0.91
N LYS A 14 7.64 18.63 -0.38
CA LYS A 14 6.34 19.00 -0.95
C LYS A 14 5.17 18.39 -0.18
N TYR A 15 5.26 17.10 0.16
CA TYR A 15 4.18 16.40 0.86
C TYR A 15 4.33 16.36 2.39
N ARG A 16 5.33 17.02 2.98
CA ARG A 16 5.64 16.88 4.40
C ARG A 16 4.45 17.25 5.30
N THR A 17 3.85 18.41 5.05
CA THR A 17 2.75 18.95 5.87
C THR A 17 1.53 18.04 5.81
N ILE A 18 1.06 17.72 4.60
CA ILE A 18 -0.13 16.89 4.40
C ILE A 18 0.06 15.46 4.94
N ARG A 19 1.28 14.91 4.87
CA ARG A 19 1.60 13.60 5.46
C ARG A 19 1.59 13.61 6.99
N GLN A 20 1.99 14.72 7.61
CA GLN A 20 1.92 14.85 9.07
C GLN A 20 0.47 14.94 9.54
N GLU A 21 -0.37 15.66 8.82
CA GLU A 21 -1.81 15.72 9.06
C GLU A 21 -2.46 14.34 8.91
N PHE A 22 -2.18 13.66 7.79
CA PHE A 22 -2.68 12.32 7.52
C PHE A 22 -2.35 11.32 8.64
N LYS A 23 -1.13 11.34 9.16
CA LYS A 23 -0.75 10.46 10.28
C LYS A 23 -1.52 10.74 11.56
N LYS A 24 -1.83 12.01 11.84
CA LYS A 24 -2.61 12.38 13.02
C LYS A 24 -4.04 11.86 12.88
N ASP A 25 -4.65 12.07 11.72
CA ASP A 25 -6.03 11.65 11.49
C ASP A 25 -6.15 10.11 11.50
N ILE A 26 -5.22 9.40 10.86
CA ILE A 26 -5.19 7.92 10.90
C ILE A 26 -5.02 7.43 12.34
N LEU A 27 -4.18 8.08 13.14
CA LEU A 27 -4.00 7.70 14.55
C LEU A 27 -5.28 7.94 15.37
N GLU A 28 -5.98 9.04 15.11
CA GLU A 28 -7.22 9.39 15.78
C GLU A 28 -8.31 8.35 15.53
N VAL A 29 -8.44 7.87 14.28
CA VAL A 29 -9.38 6.80 13.93
C VAL A 29 -8.92 5.45 14.49
N ALA A 30 -7.64 5.11 14.30
CA ALA A 30 -7.12 3.79 14.64
C ALA A 30 -7.06 3.52 16.15
N LYS A 31 -6.81 4.54 17.00
CA LYS A 31 -6.65 4.35 18.46
C LYS A 31 -7.88 3.72 19.12
N ASN A 32 -9.07 4.03 18.61
CA ASN A 32 -10.35 3.52 19.12
C ASN A 32 -10.92 2.40 18.25
N ASN A 33 -10.28 2.09 17.12
CA ASN A 33 -10.75 1.10 16.16
C ASN A 33 -9.60 0.19 15.71
N ARG A 34 -9.32 -0.86 16.50
CA ARG A 34 -8.28 -1.85 16.18
C ARG A 34 -8.56 -2.59 14.86
N ALA A 35 -9.83 -2.75 14.47
CA ALA A 35 -10.19 -3.36 13.20
C ALA A 35 -9.74 -2.48 12.01
N PHE A 36 -9.84 -1.16 12.12
CA PHE A 36 -9.30 -0.22 11.14
C PHE A 36 -7.78 -0.35 11.00
N ALA A 37 -7.05 -0.48 12.13
CA ALA A 37 -5.61 -0.72 12.11
C ALA A 37 -5.26 -2.07 11.44
N MET A 38 -6.05 -3.12 11.71
CA MET A 38 -5.86 -4.43 11.08
C MET A 38 -6.12 -4.38 9.57
N MET A 39 -7.16 -3.67 9.13
CA MET A 39 -7.43 -3.47 7.70
C MET A 39 -6.25 -2.82 6.97
N ILE A 40 -5.57 -1.84 7.59
CA ILE A 40 -4.37 -1.23 7.01
C ILE A 40 -3.26 -2.27 6.83
N LEU A 41 -3.03 -3.13 7.82
CA LEU A 41 -2.04 -4.22 7.71
C LEU A 41 -2.39 -5.20 6.60
N GLU A 42 -3.63 -5.68 6.55
CA GLU A 42 -4.08 -6.62 5.53
C GLU A 42 -3.98 -6.02 4.12
N THR A 43 -4.30 -4.73 3.98
CA THR A 43 -4.11 -4.00 2.71
C THR A 43 -2.63 -4.01 2.29
N TYR A 44 -1.71 -3.79 3.24
CA TYR A 44 -0.27 -3.85 2.95
C TYR A 44 0.18 -5.26 2.54
N VAL A 45 -0.28 -6.29 3.26
CA VAL A 45 0.05 -7.69 2.98
C VAL A 45 -0.44 -8.09 1.59
N ALA A 46 -1.69 -7.77 1.25
CA ALA A 46 -2.25 -8.01 -0.08
C ALA A 46 -1.39 -7.35 -1.18
N LYS A 47 -0.98 -6.08 -0.97
CA LYS A 47 -0.07 -5.38 -1.88
C LYS A 47 1.29 -6.08 -2.03
N GLN A 48 1.88 -6.58 -0.95
CA GLN A 48 3.15 -7.32 -1.02
C GLN A 48 2.98 -8.66 -1.74
N HIS A 49 1.90 -9.39 -1.48
CA HIS A 49 1.61 -10.64 -2.19
C HIS A 49 1.49 -10.40 -3.71
N ARG A 50 0.76 -9.36 -4.12
CA ARG A 50 0.65 -8.98 -5.53
C ARG A 50 2.00 -8.64 -6.16
N LYS A 51 2.85 -7.89 -5.44
CA LYS A 51 4.20 -7.59 -5.90
C LYS A 51 5.05 -8.87 -6.03
N HIS A 52 4.94 -9.77 -5.07
CA HIS A 52 5.68 -11.03 -5.07
C HIS A 52 5.27 -11.92 -6.26
N ILE A 53 3.97 -12.00 -6.56
CA ILE A 53 3.46 -12.68 -7.75
C ILE A 53 4.06 -12.09 -9.03
N GLY A 54 4.10 -10.75 -9.15
CA GLY A 54 4.75 -10.10 -10.29
C GLY A 54 6.25 -10.42 -10.41
N GLN A 55 6.96 -10.59 -9.29
CA GLN A 55 8.36 -11.03 -9.30
C GLN A 55 8.50 -12.48 -9.77
N ILE A 56 7.59 -13.36 -9.37
CA ILE A 56 7.54 -14.74 -9.84
C ILE A 56 7.30 -14.77 -11.35
N TRP A 57 6.38 -13.95 -11.87
CA TRP A 57 6.14 -13.86 -13.31
C TRP A 57 7.38 -13.41 -14.07
N ALA A 58 8.10 -12.40 -13.57
CA ALA A 58 9.35 -11.98 -14.18
C ALA A 58 10.39 -13.11 -14.15
N LEU A 59 10.57 -13.76 -13.01
CA LEU A 59 11.53 -14.86 -12.87
C LEU A 59 11.22 -16.02 -13.84
N LEU A 60 9.96 -16.45 -13.90
CA LEU A 60 9.52 -17.54 -14.78
C LEU A 60 9.55 -17.11 -16.25
N GLY A 61 9.06 -15.92 -16.58
CA GLY A 61 8.97 -15.42 -17.95
C GLY A 61 10.34 -15.25 -18.63
N PHE A 62 11.37 -14.84 -17.88
CA PHE A 62 12.72 -14.67 -18.43
C PHE A 62 13.57 -15.95 -18.38
N ASN A 63 13.47 -16.75 -17.32
CA ASN A 63 14.37 -17.89 -17.10
C ASN A 63 13.74 -19.26 -17.38
N HIS A 64 12.41 -19.37 -17.33
CA HIS A 64 11.68 -20.65 -17.42
C HIS A 64 10.37 -20.51 -18.23
N PRO A 65 10.47 -20.24 -19.55
CA PRO A 65 9.31 -19.89 -20.38
C PRO A 65 8.22 -20.97 -20.43
N GLU A 66 8.57 -22.26 -20.32
CA GLU A 66 7.57 -23.34 -20.26
C GLU A 66 6.76 -23.32 -18.96
N ALA A 67 7.42 -23.09 -17.83
CA ALA A 67 6.74 -22.95 -16.54
C ALA A 67 5.85 -21.69 -16.49
N HIS A 68 6.28 -20.61 -17.15
CA HIS A 68 5.45 -19.41 -17.31
C HIS A 68 4.20 -19.71 -18.13
N LYS A 69 4.31 -20.46 -19.24
CA LYS A 69 3.17 -20.85 -20.07
C LYS A 69 2.15 -21.69 -19.30
N ASP A 70 2.62 -22.69 -18.54
CA ASP A 70 1.77 -23.55 -17.72
C ASP A 70 1.07 -22.78 -16.58
N TYR A 71 1.78 -21.85 -15.95
CA TYR A 71 1.22 -20.93 -14.96
C TYR A 71 0.10 -20.06 -15.55
N CYS A 72 0.34 -19.48 -16.73
CA CYS A 72 -0.65 -18.64 -17.42
C CYS A 72 -1.92 -19.42 -17.76
N ASP A 73 -1.78 -20.65 -18.25
CA ASP A 73 -2.89 -21.51 -18.64
C ASP A 73 -3.71 -22.01 -17.42
N LYS A 74 -3.04 -22.48 -16.38
CA LYS A 74 -3.71 -23.16 -15.25
C LYS A 74 -4.13 -22.26 -14.10
N LEU A 75 -3.39 -21.18 -13.84
CA LEU A 75 -3.47 -20.41 -12.59
C LEU A 75 -3.79 -18.92 -12.79
N MET A 76 -3.29 -18.28 -13.85
CA MET A 76 -3.36 -16.81 -13.99
C MET A 76 -4.80 -16.28 -14.12
N GLY A 77 -5.68 -17.00 -14.84
CA GLY A 77 -7.08 -16.60 -14.98
C GLY A 77 -7.95 -16.79 -13.73
N LYS A 78 -7.44 -17.49 -12.71
CA LYS A 78 -8.16 -17.73 -11.43
C LYS A 78 -7.83 -16.67 -10.37
N HIS A 79 -6.95 -15.72 -10.68
CA HIS A 79 -6.58 -14.68 -9.73
C HIS A 79 -7.63 -13.56 -9.73
N LEU A 80 -8.08 -13.14 -8.55
CA LEU A 80 -8.97 -11.99 -8.44
C LEU A 80 -8.24 -10.73 -8.92
N CYS A 81 -8.69 -10.19 -10.05
CA CYS A 81 -8.24 -8.90 -10.53
C CYS A 81 -8.86 -7.80 -9.65
N GLY A 82 -8.03 -6.91 -9.11
CA GLY A 82 -8.45 -5.87 -8.20
C GLY A 82 -7.29 -4.93 -7.86
N ASP A 83 -7.64 -3.78 -7.29
CA ASP A 83 -6.68 -2.81 -6.77
C ASP A 83 -6.71 -2.84 -5.24
N ASP A 84 -5.58 -3.22 -4.63
CA ASP A 84 -5.39 -3.37 -3.18
C ASP A 84 -4.60 -2.17 -2.63
N ASN A 85 -5.07 -0.96 -2.97
CA ASN A 85 -4.44 0.27 -2.51
C ASN A 85 -5.11 0.81 -1.24
N ILE A 86 -4.33 1.53 -0.44
CA ILE A 86 -4.79 2.10 0.82
C ILE A 86 -5.96 3.09 0.64
N MET A 87 -6.00 3.86 -0.45
CA MET A 87 -7.09 4.82 -0.67
C MET A 87 -8.41 4.10 -0.89
N ARG A 88 -8.41 2.94 -1.57
CA ARG A 88 -9.60 2.12 -1.73
C ARG A 88 -10.07 1.55 -0.39
N SER A 89 -9.16 1.06 0.44
CA SER A 89 -9.50 0.58 1.79
C SER A 89 -10.09 1.72 2.63
N LEU A 90 -9.51 2.92 2.55
CA LEU A 90 -10.06 4.11 3.21
C LEU A 90 -11.43 4.49 2.68
N TYR A 91 -11.68 4.44 1.37
CA TYR A 91 -13.00 4.79 0.81
C TYR A 91 -14.15 4.00 1.44
N PHE A 92 -13.92 2.72 1.73
CA PHE A 92 -14.94 1.85 2.33
C PHE A 92 -14.97 1.90 3.85
N ALA A 93 -13.84 2.13 4.51
CA ALA A 93 -13.79 2.16 5.96
C ALA A 93 -14.10 3.53 6.57
N ASP A 94 -13.69 4.60 5.88
CA ASP A 94 -13.87 5.99 6.29
C ASP A 94 -13.82 6.91 5.07
N LYS A 95 -15.01 7.14 4.49
CA LYS A 95 -15.16 7.94 3.27
C LYS A 95 -14.72 9.40 3.45
N GLU A 96 -14.90 9.97 4.65
CA GLU A 96 -14.50 11.35 4.94
C GLU A 96 -12.98 11.48 4.92
N LEU A 97 -12.29 10.53 5.56
CA LEU A 97 -10.84 10.47 5.55
C LEU A 97 -10.30 10.23 4.13
N HIS A 98 -10.93 9.34 3.37
CA HIS A 98 -10.59 9.14 1.97
C HIS A 98 -10.71 10.43 1.17
N ASP A 99 -11.88 11.08 1.18
CA ASP A 99 -12.13 12.26 0.36
C ASP A 99 -11.22 13.44 0.76
N LYS A 100 -10.84 13.53 2.05
CA LYS A 100 -9.88 14.50 2.55
C LYS A 100 -8.50 14.37 1.89
N TYR A 101 -8.02 13.15 1.65
CA TYR A 101 -6.63 12.88 1.23
C TYR A 101 -6.49 12.36 -0.20
N ARG A 102 -7.59 11.95 -0.83
CA ARG A 102 -7.64 11.53 -2.23
C ARG A 102 -7.00 12.62 -3.09
N TYR A 103 -6.03 12.22 -3.92
CA TYR A 103 -5.23 13.09 -4.81
C TYR A 103 -4.25 14.07 -4.13
N LYS A 104 -4.21 14.19 -2.79
CA LYS A 104 -3.28 15.10 -2.09
C LYS A 104 -1.99 14.42 -1.66
N ILE A 105 -2.01 13.10 -1.48
CA ILE A 105 -0.87 12.31 -1.05
C ILE A 105 -0.65 11.17 -2.05
N PRO A 106 0.56 10.99 -2.58
CA PRO A 106 0.92 9.79 -3.33
C PRO A 106 0.69 8.52 -2.51
N GLU A 107 0.09 7.50 -3.12
CA GLU A 107 -0.28 6.24 -2.46
C GLU A 107 0.88 5.60 -1.69
N CYS A 108 2.09 5.63 -2.25
CA CYS A 108 3.27 5.05 -1.60
C CYS A 108 3.61 5.70 -0.25
N TYR A 109 3.36 7.00 -0.12
CA TYR A 109 3.53 7.72 1.15
C TYR A 109 2.37 7.47 2.09
N ALA A 110 1.13 7.50 1.59
CA ALA A 110 -0.06 7.22 2.39
C ALA A 110 -0.01 5.83 3.01
N MET A 111 0.30 4.80 2.22
CA MET A 111 0.41 3.41 2.70
C MET A 111 1.49 3.27 3.77
N GLY A 112 2.68 3.84 3.55
CA GLY A 112 3.78 3.76 4.52
C GLY A 112 3.49 4.50 5.82
N ASP A 113 2.87 5.68 5.74
CA ASP A 113 2.49 6.46 6.92
C ASP A 113 1.36 5.77 7.71
N ALA A 114 0.33 5.25 7.02
CA ALA A 114 -0.77 4.51 7.65
C ALA A 114 -0.27 3.23 8.33
N LEU A 115 0.60 2.47 7.65
CA LEU A 115 1.19 1.23 8.17
C LEU A 115 1.98 1.48 9.47
N GLY A 116 2.76 2.57 9.51
CA GLY A 116 3.50 2.95 10.72
C GLY A 116 2.59 3.21 11.91
N ILE A 117 1.43 3.84 11.68
CA ILE A 117 0.42 4.05 12.71
C ILE A 117 -0.27 2.74 13.11
N ALA A 118 -0.64 1.90 12.14
CA ALA A 118 -1.27 0.61 12.40
C ALA A 118 -0.39 -0.28 13.30
N TYR A 119 0.91 -0.39 13.00
CA TYR A 119 1.85 -1.10 13.87
C TYR A 119 1.95 -0.49 15.25
N LYS A 120 1.94 0.85 15.36
CA LYS A 120 2.00 1.53 16.66
C LYS A 120 0.79 1.18 17.51
N VAL A 121 -0.41 1.24 16.94
CA VAL A 121 -1.69 0.98 17.63
C VAL A 121 -1.87 -0.48 18.00
N LEU A 122 -1.42 -1.42 17.16
CA LEU A 122 -1.62 -2.84 17.41
C LEU A 122 -0.58 -3.46 18.35
N LYS A 123 0.62 -2.87 18.44
CA LYS A 123 1.66 -3.27 19.40
C LYS A 123 1.42 -2.70 20.81
N SER A 124 0.67 -1.60 20.93
CA SER A 124 0.16 -1.08 22.21
C SER A 124 -1.07 -1.84 22.67
#